data_AF-A0A7W5TFK4-F1
#
_entry.id   AF-A0A7W5TFK4-F1
#
_cell.length_a   1.000
_cell.length_b   1.000
_cell.length_c   1.000
_cell.angle_alpha   90.00
_cell.angle_beta   90.00
_cell.angle_gamma   90.00
#
_symmetry.space_group_name_H-M   'P 1'
#
loop_
_entity.id
_entity.type
_entity.pdbx_description
1 polymer ?
#
loop_
_entity_poly.entity_id
_entity_poly.type
_entity_poly.pdbx_seq_one_letter_code
_entity_poly.pdbx_strand_id
1 'polypeptide(L)'
;MRQLHPLRLQYELLSDLNPLMAPIADLAVSVEEERHPAAENNPFVALEQIASRQIVAGLDAWRDAIEAMSEATFLAVYGSPFLQAAVGIDPASDKPHRRASKTALHAQVLKARIEELKAAMNRGGLHEGMARSLLYVAMASGAADERGFAAIRRMRRSEGGMPKMTLAEFKALIRDQFLMLVIDEQAAVDAIPRLLPADEEERRRALSALQGVVSARGALSGKAEERWQNIVGLFNVSEAPPAAPLAPVAEPAAAESPSASPRPIKAIRRVK
;
A
#
# COMPACT_ATOMS: atom_id res chain seq x y z
N MET A 1 -22.63 -38.54 -3.34
CA MET A 1 -22.38 -38.22 -4.76
C MET A 1 -21.58 -36.91 -4.99
N ARG A 2 -20.64 -36.53 -4.12
CA ARG A 2 -19.81 -35.32 -4.32
C ARG A 2 -18.39 -35.60 -4.84
N GLN A 3 -17.96 -36.87 -4.83
CA GLN A 3 -16.63 -37.32 -5.21
C GLN A 3 -16.50 -37.71 -6.70
N LEU A 4 -17.61 -37.80 -7.45
CA LEU A 4 -17.59 -38.17 -8.88
C LEU A 4 -17.69 -36.96 -9.82
N HIS A 5 -17.32 -35.77 -9.34
CA HIS A 5 -17.39 -34.55 -10.16
C HIS A 5 -16.21 -34.51 -11.14
N PRO A 6 -16.43 -34.38 -12.46
CA PRO A 6 -15.38 -34.53 -13.48
C PRO A 6 -14.21 -33.54 -13.33
N LEU A 7 -14.49 -32.29 -12.91
CA LEU A 7 -13.42 -31.30 -12.63
C LEU A 7 -12.58 -31.59 -11.38
N ARG A 8 -13.01 -32.51 -10.50
CA ARG A 8 -12.24 -32.93 -9.32
C ARG A 8 -11.46 -34.22 -9.58
N LEU A 9 -12.03 -35.13 -10.36
CA LEU A 9 -11.36 -36.37 -10.76
C LEU A 9 -9.98 -36.12 -11.37
N GLN A 10 -9.80 -35.07 -12.18
CA GLN A 10 -8.49 -34.71 -12.73
C GLN A 10 -7.42 -34.41 -11.67
N TYR A 11 -7.81 -33.85 -10.52
CA TYR A 11 -6.90 -33.55 -9.42
C TYR A 11 -6.77 -34.73 -8.46
N GLU A 12 -7.85 -35.49 -8.25
CA GLU A 12 -7.85 -36.68 -7.38
C GLU A 12 -7.06 -37.85 -7.99
N LEU A 13 -6.97 -37.95 -9.32
CA LEU A 13 -6.19 -39.00 -9.99
C LEU A 13 -4.70 -38.96 -9.64
N LEU A 14 -4.12 -37.76 -9.47
CA LEU A 14 -2.71 -37.55 -9.14
C LEU A 14 -2.52 -37.06 -7.69
N SER A 15 -3.48 -37.36 -6.80
CA SER A 15 -3.45 -36.94 -5.40
C SER A 15 -3.04 -38.09 -4.48
N ASP A 16 -2.51 -37.73 -3.30
CA ASP A 16 -2.24 -38.62 -2.15
C ASP A 16 -3.47 -39.44 -1.70
N LEU A 17 -4.68 -39.03 -2.11
CA LEU A 17 -5.91 -39.77 -1.87
C LEU A 17 -6.08 -41.01 -2.77
N ASN A 18 -5.30 -41.13 -3.85
CA ASN A 18 -5.32 -42.27 -4.74
C ASN A 18 -4.31 -43.33 -4.24
N PRO A 19 -4.76 -44.55 -3.83
CA PRO A 19 -3.85 -45.61 -3.38
C PRO A 19 -2.81 -46.02 -4.42
N LEU A 20 -3.08 -45.82 -5.72
CA LEU A 20 -2.13 -46.08 -6.79
C LEU A 20 -0.98 -45.06 -6.84
N MET A 21 -1.14 -43.91 -6.19
CA MET A 21 -0.11 -42.86 -6.05
C MET A 21 0.75 -43.04 -4.79
N ALA A 22 0.36 -43.91 -3.85
CA ALA A 22 1.14 -44.23 -2.65
C ALA A 22 2.63 -44.58 -2.93
N PRO A 23 2.98 -45.42 -3.94
CA PRO A 23 4.39 -45.71 -4.23
C PRO A 23 5.18 -44.51 -4.76
N ILE A 24 4.52 -43.45 -5.25
CA ILE A 24 5.20 -42.24 -5.73
C ILE A 24 5.72 -41.42 -4.55
N ALA A 25 5.06 -41.46 -3.40
CA ALA A 25 5.55 -40.80 -2.19
C ALA A 25 6.89 -41.41 -1.73
N ASP A 26 6.98 -42.74 -1.70
CA ASP A 26 8.23 -43.44 -1.33
C ASP A 26 9.33 -43.20 -2.38
N LEU A 27 8.98 -43.22 -3.67
CA LEU A 27 9.91 -42.88 -4.75
C LEU A 27 10.41 -41.43 -4.67
N ALA A 28 9.56 -40.49 -4.23
CA ALA A 28 9.95 -39.10 -4.05
C ALA A 28 11.02 -38.95 -2.95
N VAL A 29 10.91 -39.73 -1.86
CA VAL A 29 11.94 -39.79 -0.81
C VAL A 29 13.25 -40.35 -1.37
N SER A 30 13.21 -41.45 -2.13
CA SER A 30 14.42 -41.98 -2.80
C SER A 30 15.06 -40.98 -3.75
N VAL A 31 14.26 -40.24 -4.53
CA VAL A 31 14.77 -39.20 -5.44
C VAL A 31 15.36 -38.02 -4.67
N GLU A 32 14.82 -37.68 -3.51
CA GLU A 32 15.37 -36.61 -2.65
C GLU A 32 16.71 -37.01 -2.03
N GLU A 33 16.85 -38.27 -1.60
CA GLU A 33 18.11 -38.83 -1.09
C GLU A 33 19.20 -38.95 -2.18
N GLU A 34 18.81 -39.26 -3.42
CA GLU A 34 19.72 -39.37 -4.57
C GLU A 34 19.91 -38.05 -5.32
N ARG A 35 19.32 -36.94 -4.84
CA ARG A 35 19.41 -35.64 -5.50
C ARG A 35 20.83 -35.07 -5.39
N HIS A 36 21.59 -35.17 -6.47
CA HIS A 36 22.88 -34.50 -6.56
C HIS A 36 22.74 -33.08 -7.14
N PRO A 37 23.26 -32.04 -6.46
CA PRO A 37 23.29 -30.70 -7.03
C PRO A 37 24.16 -30.71 -8.30
N ALA A 38 23.65 -30.10 -9.36
CA ALA A 38 24.44 -29.90 -10.58
C ALA A 38 25.67 -29.03 -10.26
N ALA A 39 26.82 -29.36 -10.86
CA ALA A 39 28.04 -28.58 -10.68
C ALA A 39 27.83 -27.11 -11.11
N GLU A 40 28.42 -26.16 -10.39
CA GLU A 40 28.27 -24.71 -10.63
C GLU A 40 28.65 -24.30 -12.06
N ASN A 41 29.55 -25.04 -12.70
CA ASN A 41 30.01 -24.79 -14.08
C ASN A 41 29.28 -25.61 -15.15
N ASN A 42 28.09 -26.16 -14.85
CA ASN A 42 27.35 -26.98 -15.80
C ASN A 42 26.73 -26.10 -16.93
N PRO A 43 27.14 -26.29 -18.20
CA PRO A 43 26.62 -25.50 -19.31
C PRO A 43 25.12 -25.69 -19.53
N PHE A 44 24.54 -26.84 -19.17
CA PHE A 44 23.10 -27.08 -19.32
C PHE A 44 22.26 -26.25 -18.35
N VAL A 45 22.73 -26.07 -17.11
CA VAL A 45 22.07 -25.20 -16.11
C VAL A 45 22.14 -23.74 -16.56
N ALA A 46 23.27 -23.32 -17.13
CA ALA A 46 23.40 -21.97 -17.70
C ALA A 46 22.42 -21.75 -18.87
N LEU A 47 22.30 -22.73 -19.79
CA LEU A 47 21.34 -22.68 -20.90
C LEU A 47 19.88 -22.65 -20.40
N GLU A 48 19.55 -23.46 -19.39
CA GLU A 48 18.23 -23.45 -18.74
C GLU A 48 17.91 -22.07 -18.16
N GLN A 49 18.85 -21.46 -17.41
CA GLN A 49 18.66 -20.13 -16.84
C GLN A 49 18.52 -19.04 -17.93
N ILE A 50 19.21 -19.17 -19.06
CA ILE A 50 19.04 -18.25 -20.20
C ILE A 50 17.65 -18.42 -20.81
N ALA A 51 17.22 -19.65 -21.08
CA ALA A 51 15.89 -19.92 -21.62
C ALA A 51 14.78 -19.45 -20.68
N SER A 52 14.92 -19.72 -19.38
CA SER A 52 14.01 -19.27 -18.33
C SER A 52 13.92 -17.73 -18.29
N ARG A 53 15.06 -17.03 -18.33
CA ARG A 53 15.08 -15.56 -18.41
C ARG A 53 14.40 -15.03 -19.66
N GLN A 54 14.57 -15.68 -20.81
CA GLN A 54 13.90 -15.28 -22.06
C GLN A 54 12.39 -15.49 -21.99
N ILE A 55 11.93 -16.59 -21.38
CA ILE A 55 10.50 -16.85 -21.17
C ILE A 55 9.90 -15.79 -20.25
N VAL A 56 10.55 -15.52 -19.11
CA VAL A 56 10.11 -14.48 -18.16
C VAL A 56 10.06 -13.12 -18.84
N ALA A 57 11.11 -12.74 -19.56
CA ALA A 57 11.15 -11.47 -20.29
C ALA A 57 10.05 -11.37 -21.37
N GLY A 58 9.75 -12.46 -22.07
CA GLY A 58 8.66 -12.51 -23.05
C GLY A 58 7.28 -12.35 -22.40
N LEU A 59 7.05 -12.99 -21.26
CA LEU A 59 5.81 -12.87 -20.49
C LEU A 59 5.64 -11.46 -19.89
N ASP A 60 6.72 -10.87 -19.37
CA ASP A 60 6.71 -9.49 -18.89
C ASP A 60 6.44 -8.51 -20.03
N ALA A 61 7.09 -8.67 -21.18
CA ALA A 61 6.85 -7.83 -22.36
C ALA A 61 5.40 -7.93 -22.87
N TRP A 62 4.82 -9.13 -22.83
CA TRP A 62 3.42 -9.35 -23.16
C TRP A 62 2.47 -8.65 -22.18
N ARG A 63 2.73 -8.75 -20.87
CA ARG A 63 1.99 -8.01 -19.84
C ARG A 63 2.04 -6.51 -20.11
N ASP A 64 3.24 -5.97 -20.30
CA ASP A 64 3.45 -4.54 -20.52
C ASP A 64 2.75 -4.05 -21.80
N ALA A 65 2.73 -4.87 -22.86
CA ALA A 65 2.02 -4.57 -24.11
C ALA A 65 0.50 -4.53 -23.91
N ILE A 66 -0.06 -5.47 -23.15
CA ILE A 66 -1.49 -5.47 -22.81
C ILE A 66 -1.84 -4.25 -21.97
N GLU A 67 -1.03 -3.91 -20.97
CA GLU A 67 -1.24 -2.74 -20.12
C GLU A 67 -1.25 -1.46 -20.96
N ALA A 68 -0.23 -1.25 -21.81
CA ALA A 68 -0.15 -0.09 -22.69
C ALA A 68 -1.30 -0.02 -23.69
N MET A 69 -1.72 -1.15 -24.26
CA MET A 69 -2.87 -1.20 -25.17
C MET A 69 -4.18 -0.88 -24.44
N SER A 70 -4.35 -1.35 -23.21
CA SER A 70 -5.53 -1.07 -22.39
C SER A 70 -5.62 0.41 -22.02
N GLU A 71 -4.50 1.03 -21.63
CA GLU A 71 -4.40 2.47 -21.36
C GLU A 71 -4.69 3.28 -22.61
N ALA A 72 -4.06 2.94 -23.74
CA ALA A 72 -4.27 3.63 -25.01
C ALA A 72 -5.74 3.53 -25.46
N THR A 73 -6.37 2.37 -25.32
CA THR A 73 -7.78 2.17 -25.65
C THR A 73 -8.68 2.98 -24.73
N PHE A 74 -8.40 2.97 -23.42
CA PHE A 74 -9.14 3.76 -22.43
C PHE A 74 -9.07 5.26 -22.77
N LEU A 75 -7.87 5.78 -23.03
CA LEU A 75 -7.66 7.18 -23.40
C LEU A 75 -8.26 7.51 -24.78
N ALA A 76 -8.25 6.58 -25.74
CA ALA A 76 -8.88 6.79 -27.03
C ALA A 76 -10.41 6.91 -26.90
N VAL A 77 -11.04 6.10 -26.06
CA VAL A 77 -12.49 6.12 -25.84
C VAL A 77 -12.89 7.33 -24.98
N TYR A 78 -12.34 7.43 -23.77
CA TYR A 78 -12.75 8.41 -22.77
C TYR A 78 -12.03 9.76 -22.87
N GLY A 79 -10.88 9.79 -23.54
CA GLY A 79 -10.18 11.03 -23.91
C GLY A 79 -10.70 11.65 -25.20
N SER A 80 -11.63 11.01 -25.91
CA SER A 80 -12.16 11.56 -27.17
C SER A 80 -12.91 12.88 -26.93
N PRO A 81 -12.59 13.97 -27.66
CA PRO A 81 -13.28 15.24 -27.51
C PRO A 81 -14.79 15.15 -27.78
N PHE A 82 -15.19 14.23 -28.67
CA PHE A 82 -16.59 14.00 -29.00
C PHE A 82 -17.38 13.43 -27.80
N LEU A 83 -16.87 12.36 -27.16
CA LEU A 83 -17.55 11.78 -26.00
C LEU A 83 -17.60 12.77 -24.84
N GLN A 84 -16.50 13.48 -24.60
CA GLN A 84 -16.41 14.51 -23.56
C GLN A 84 -17.45 15.61 -23.80
N ALA A 85 -17.55 16.14 -25.03
CA ALA A 85 -18.55 17.13 -25.38
C ALA A 85 -19.98 16.61 -25.23
N ALA A 86 -20.25 15.35 -25.62
CA ALA A 86 -21.57 14.72 -25.48
C ALA A 86 -22.04 14.61 -24.02
N VAL A 87 -21.10 14.46 -23.07
CA VAL A 87 -21.40 14.45 -21.63
C VAL A 87 -21.21 15.82 -20.96
N GLY A 88 -21.00 16.89 -21.74
CA GLY A 88 -20.87 18.26 -21.25
C GLY A 88 -19.53 18.56 -20.55
N ILE A 89 -18.50 17.77 -20.83
CA ILE A 89 -17.12 18.02 -20.41
C ILE A 89 -16.41 18.78 -21.53
N ASP A 90 -15.92 19.98 -21.22
CA ASP A 90 -15.04 20.76 -22.08
C ASP A 90 -13.60 20.65 -21.54
N PRO A 91 -12.69 19.91 -22.22
CA PRO A 91 -11.33 19.72 -21.78
C PRO A 91 -10.47 20.99 -21.86
N ALA A 92 -10.89 22.00 -22.64
CA ALA A 92 -10.22 23.29 -22.74
C ALA A 92 -10.73 24.31 -21.72
N SER A 93 -11.76 23.96 -20.94
CA SER A 93 -12.34 24.84 -19.93
C SER A 93 -11.53 24.78 -18.63
N ASP A 94 -10.98 25.92 -18.22
CA ASP A 94 -10.48 26.10 -16.85
C ASP A 94 -11.62 26.30 -15.83
N LYS A 95 -12.88 26.27 -16.27
CA LYS A 95 -14.04 26.41 -15.38
C LYS A 95 -14.24 25.12 -14.58
N PRO A 96 -14.42 25.19 -13.25
CA PRO A 96 -14.68 24.01 -12.45
C PRO A 96 -15.95 23.29 -12.93
N HIS A 97 -15.88 21.96 -13.06
CA HIS A 97 -17.01 21.14 -13.49
C HIS A 97 -18.28 21.47 -12.69
N ARG A 98 -19.43 21.41 -13.36
CA ARG A 98 -20.75 21.66 -12.76
C ARG A 98 -20.98 20.65 -11.63
N ARG A 99 -20.79 21.09 -10.39
CA ARG A 99 -21.10 20.28 -9.20
C ARG A 99 -22.61 20.05 -9.15
N ALA A 100 -23.03 18.84 -8.78
CA ALA A 100 -24.43 18.54 -8.51
C ALA A 100 -25.02 19.62 -7.58
N SER A 101 -26.25 20.06 -7.86
CA SER A 101 -26.90 21.10 -7.05
C SER A 101 -26.94 20.64 -5.60
N LYS A 102 -26.23 21.35 -4.72
CA LYS A 102 -26.28 21.08 -3.29
C LYS A 102 -27.66 21.53 -2.79
N THR A 103 -28.57 20.58 -2.60
CA THR A 103 -29.87 20.84 -1.97
C THR A 103 -29.66 21.45 -0.59
N ALA A 104 -30.56 22.32 -0.13
CA ALA A 104 -30.50 22.90 1.22
C ALA A 104 -30.34 21.83 2.32
N LEU A 105 -30.99 20.68 2.15
CA LEU A 105 -30.84 19.51 3.02
C LEU A 105 -29.39 18.99 3.07
N HIS A 106 -28.69 18.93 1.94
CA HIS A 106 -27.29 18.49 1.91
C HIS A 106 -26.38 19.44 2.69
N ALA A 107 -26.62 20.75 2.58
CA ALA A 107 -25.87 21.74 3.35
C ALA A 107 -26.10 21.59 4.87
N GLN A 108 -27.34 21.30 5.29
CA GLN A 108 -27.67 21.07 6.70
C GLN A 108 -27.01 19.79 7.24
N VAL A 109 -27.09 18.68 6.50
CA VAL A 109 -26.45 17.41 6.88
C VAL A 109 -24.93 17.57 6.97
N LEU A 110 -24.33 18.27 6.00
CA LEU A 110 -22.89 18.55 6.02
C LEU A 110 -22.50 19.40 7.24
N LYS A 111 -23.27 20.45 7.55
CA LYS A 111 -23.01 21.28 8.72
C LYS A 111 -23.10 20.47 10.01
N ALA A 112 -24.14 19.65 10.16
CA ALA A 112 -24.30 18.78 11.33
C ALA A 112 -23.12 17.80 11.47
N ARG A 113 -22.66 17.20 10.36
CA ARG A 113 -21.50 16.29 10.37
C ARG A 113 -20.20 17.00 10.75
N ILE A 114 -19.99 18.24 10.29
CA ILE A 114 -18.82 19.04 10.66
C ILE A 114 -18.82 19.33 12.16
N GLU A 115 -19.96 19.75 12.72
CA GLU A 115 -20.08 20.04 14.16
C GLU A 115 -19.86 18.78 15.02
N GLU A 116 -20.40 17.64 14.58
CA GLU A 116 -20.18 16.34 15.24
C GLU A 116 -18.69 15.97 15.29
N LEU A 117 -17.97 16.09 14.16
CA LEU A 117 -16.55 15.79 14.09
C LEU A 117 -15.71 16.78 14.91
N LYS A 118 -16.06 18.08 14.91
CA LYS A 118 -15.41 19.07 15.76
C LYS A 118 -15.57 18.75 17.25
N ALA A 119 -16.77 18.36 17.67
CA ALA A 119 -17.03 17.96 19.06
C ALA A 119 -16.27 16.67 19.46
N ALA A 120 -15.96 15.81 18.49
CA ALA A 120 -15.25 14.56 18.69
C ALA A 120 -13.71 14.66 18.59
N MET A 121 -13.13 15.85 18.34
CA MET A 121 -11.68 16.03 18.17
C MET A 121 -10.83 15.44 19.30
N ASN A 122 -11.31 15.56 20.54
CA ASN A 122 -10.65 15.08 21.76
C ASN A 122 -11.18 13.72 22.25
N ARG A 123 -12.04 13.04 21.48
CA ARG A 123 -12.63 11.76 21.85
C ARG A 123 -11.93 10.61 21.12
N GLY A 124 -11.81 9.48 21.81
CA GLY A 124 -11.15 8.29 21.30
C GLY A 124 -10.01 7.87 22.21
N GLY A 125 -9.08 7.11 21.66
CA GLY A 125 -7.87 6.67 22.33
C GLY A 125 -6.76 6.41 21.32
N LEU A 126 -5.95 5.40 21.60
CA LEU A 126 -4.73 5.13 20.86
C LEU A 126 -4.95 4.99 19.34
N HIS A 127 -6.06 4.36 18.92
CA HIS A 127 -6.40 4.17 17.51
C HIS A 127 -6.59 5.48 16.76
N GLU A 128 -7.38 6.40 17.34
CA GLU A 128 -7.65 7.72 16.79
C GLU A 128 -6.35 8.53 16.72
N GLY A 129 -5.54 8.49 17.79
CA GLY A 129 -4.24 9.17 17.84
C GLY A 129 -3.27 8.66 16.77
N MET A 130 -3.13 7.35 16.63
CA MET A 130 -2.28 6.73 15.61
C MET A 130 -2.77 7.02 14.19
N ALA A 131 -4.07 6.84 13.92
CA ALA A 131 -4.66 7.10 12.62
C ALA A 131 -4.47 8.56 12.20
N ARG A 132 -4.73 9.51 13.11
CA ARG A 132 -4.58 10.94 12.86
C ARG A 132 -3.13 11.33 12.61
N SER A 133 -2.20 10.79 13.41
CA SER A 133 -0.76 11.03 13.23
C SER A 133 -0.28 10.55 11.86
N LEU A 134 -0.68 9.34 11.48
CA LEU A 134 -0.31 8.76 10.19
C LEU A 134 -0.87 9.58 9.02
N LEU A 135 -2.14 9.95 9.09
CA LEU A 135 -2.81 10.74 8.04
C LEU A 135 -2.20 12.14 7.90
N TYR A 136 -1.87 12.80 9.01
CA TYR A 136 -1.23 14.11 9.00
C TYR A 136 0.09 14.11 8.23
N VAL A 137 0.94 13.10 8.46
CA VAL A 137 2.21 12.92 7.74
C VAL A 137 1.95 12.55 6.28
N ALA A 138 1.01 11.64 6.01
CA ALA A 138 0.69 11.18 4.66
C ALA A 138 0.16 12.32 3.76
N MET A 139 -0.62 13.25 4.30
CA MET A 139 -1.17 14.40 3.57
C MET A 139 -0.07 15.32 2.99
N ALA A 140 1.10 15.41 3.63
CA ALA A 140 2.23 16.17 3.09
C ALA A 140 2.94 15.48 1.92
N SER A 141 2.79 14.17 1.78
CA SER A 141 3.48 13.37 0.76
C SER A 141 2.73 13.30 -0.59
N GLY A 142 1.52 13.87 -0.69
CA GLY A 142 0.81 14.13 -1.95
C GLY A 142 0.30 12.93 -2.76
N ALA A 143 0.64 11.69 -2.42
CA ALA A 143 0.17 10.50 -3.14
C ALA A 143 -0.14 9.34 -2.18
N ALA A 144 -1.28 8.67 -2.37
CA ALA A 144 -1.56 7.39 -1.72
C ALA A 144 -0.95 6.27 -2.58
N ASP A 145 0.19 5.73 -2.16
CA ASP A 145 0.86 4.61 -2.85
C ASP A 145 0.40 3.27 -2.26
N GLU A 146 0.52 2.18 -3.04
CA GLU A 146 0.20 0.81 -2.64
C GLU A 146 0.95 0.42 -1.36
N ARG A 147 2.17 0.92 -1.19
CA ARG A 147 3.02 0.73 0.00
C ARG A 147 2.40 1.39 1.24
N GLY A 148 1.90 2.61 1.11
CA GLY A 148 1.18 3.31 2.18
C GLY A 148 -0.12 2.61 2.56
N PHE A 149 -0.85 2.09 1.57
CA PHE A 149 -2.06 1.31 1.82
C PHE A 149 -1.78 -0.05 2.45
N ALA A 150 -0.68 -0.71 2.06
CA ALA A 150 -0.20 -1.93 2.71
C ALA A 150 0.21 -1.66 4.17
N ALA A 151 0.81 -0.52 4.44
CA ALA A 151 1.23 -0.12 5.78
C ALA A 151 0.03 0.21 6.69
N ILE A 152 -0.99 0.92 6.19
CA ILE A 152 -2.29 1.12 6.87
C ILE A 152 -2.98 -0.24 7.15
N ARG A 153 -2.92 -1.19 6.19
CA ARG A 153 -3.42 -2.57 6.40
C ARG A 153 -2.62 -3.35 7.44
N ARG A 154 -1.34 -3.05 7.65
CA ARG A 154 -0.52 -3.64 8.72
C ARG A 154 -0.92 -3.07 10.08
N MET A 155 -1.18 -1.77 10.19
CA MET A 155 -1.68 -1.15 11.43
C MET A 155 -2.99 -1.78 11.93
N ARG A 156 -3.91 -2.12 11.01
CA ARG A 156 -5.14 -2.87 11.37
C ARG A 156 -4.85 -4.30 11.87
N ARG A 157 -3.77 -4.92 11.39
CA ARG A 157 -3.41 -6.32 11.69
C ARG A 157 -2.43 -6.45 12.85
N SER A 158 -1.75 -5.38 13.26
CA SER A 158 -0.68 -5.44 14.24
C SER A 158 -1.20 -5.76 15.64
N GLU A 159 -0.63 -6.81 16.22
CA GLU A 159 -0.85 -7.38 17.55
C GLU A 159 -0.28 -6.49 18.68
N GLY A 160 -0.49 -5.17 18.60
CA GLY A 160 0.05 -4.19 19.56
C GLY A 160 -0.82 -3.97 20.79
N GLY A 161 -1.55 -4.99 21.27
CA GLY A 161 -2.50 -4.85 22.39
C GLY A 161 -3.78 -4.05 22.07
N MET A 162 -4.00 -3.71 20.80
CA MET A 162 -5.18 -2.98 20.36
C MET A 162 -6.37 -3.94 20.11
N PRO A 163 -7.61 -3.59 20.56
CA PRO A 163 -8.79 -4.41 20.29
C PRO A 163 -9.03 -4.62 18.79
N LYS A 164 -9.41 -5.85 18.41
CA LYS A 164 -9.66 -6.23 17.02
C LYS A 164 -10.81 -5.39 16.45
N MET A 165 -10.56 -4.74 15.31
CA MET A 165 -11.56 -3.93 14.60
C MET A 165 -11.90 -4.53 13.23
N THR A 166 -13.19 -4.51 12.88
CA THR A 166 -13.65 -4.93 11.55
C THR A 166 -13.12 -3.99 10.46
N LEU A 167 -13.16 -4.42 9.20
CA LEU A 167 -12.74 -3.56 8.09
C LEU A 167 -13.65 -2.32 7.96
N ALA A 168 -14.94 -2.47 8.25
CA ALA A 168 -15.91 -1.41 8.15
C ALA A 168 -15.65 -0.31 9.19
N GLU A 169 -15.44 -0.70 10.45
CA GLU A 169 -15.10 0.23 11.54
C GLU A 169 -13.75 0.91 11.27
N PHE A 170 -12.74 0.17 10.79
CA PHE A 170 -11.46 0.77 10.42
C PHE A 170 -11.59 1.82 9.32
N LYS A 171 -12.40 1.54 8.28
CA LYS A 171 -12.69 2.51 7.22
C LYS A 171 -13.47 3.73 7.74
N ALA A 172 -14.33 3.56 8.74
CA ALA A 172 -15.03 4.66 9.39
C ALA A 172 -14.05 5.52 10.20
N LEU A 173 -13.21 4.90 11.03
CA LEU A 173 -12.16 5.56 11.81
C LEU A 173 -11.25 6.41 10.91
N ILE A 174 -10.64 5.82 9.88
CA ILE A 174 -9.72 6.53 8.98
C ILE A 174 -10.42 7.71 8.31
N ARG A 175 -11.67 7.54 7.89
CA ARG A 175 -12.46 8.61 7.26
C ARG A 175 -12.71 9.76 8.21
N ASP A 176 -13.12 9.46 9.45
CA ASP A 176 -13.45 10.49 10.43
C ASP A 176 -12.20 11.25 10.87
N GLN A 177 -11.08 10.54 11.13
CA GLN A 177 -9.80 11.19 11.45
C GLN A 177 -9.26 12.03 10.28
N PHE A 178 -9.44 11.57 9.03
CA PHE A 178 -9.07 12.35 7.85
C PHE A 178 -9.94 13.61 7.72
N LEU A 179 -11.25 13.48 7.89
CA LEU A 179 -12.17 14.62 7.82
C LEU A 179 -11.90 15.64 8.93
N MET A 180 -11.54 15.20 10.14
CA MET A 180 -11.10 16.10 11.21
C MET A 180 -9.90 16.95 10.77
N LEU A 181 -8.86 16.33 10.18
CA LEU A 181 -7.69 17.04 9.65
C LEU A 181 -8.05 18.02 8.51
N VAL A 182 -9.03 17.67 7.67
CA VAL A 182 -9.51 18.55 6.59
C VAL A 182 -10.34 19.73 7.13
N ILE A 183 -11.11 19.52 8.19
CA ILE A 183 -11.95 20.55 8.83
C ILE A 183 -11.09 21.55 9.61
N ASP A 184 -10.17 21.05 10.43
CA ASP A 184 -9.27 21.84 11.27
C ASP A 184 -8.00 21.04 11.58
N GLU A 185 -6.97 21.21 10.73
CA GLU A 185 -5.71 20.45 10.83
C GLU A 185 -5.02 20.70 12.17
N GLN A 186 -4.98 21.96 12.61
CA GLN A 186 -4.27 22.36 13.82
C GLN A 186 -4.95 21.79 15.07
N ALA A 187 -6.27 21.98 15.21
CA ALA A 187 -7.00 21.45 16.37
C ALA A 187 -6.95 19.91 16.43
N ALA A 188 -6.96 19.24 15.28
CA ALA A 188 -6.85 17.78 15.21
C ALA A 188 -5.47 17.32 15.71
N VAL A 189 -4.39 17.96 15.27
CA VAL A 189 -3.00 17.64 15.67
C VAL A 189 -2.78 17.95 17.15
N ASP A 190 -3.22 19.10 17.64
CA ASP A 190 -3.09 19.51 19.05
C ASP A 190 -3.85 18.59 20.01
N ALA A 191 -4.88 17.90 19.53
CA ALA A 191 -5.63 16.92 20.30
C ALA A 191 -4.94 15.54 20.42
N ILE A 192 -3.90 15.25 19.63
CA ILE A 192 -3.21 13.95 19.63
C ILE A 192 -2.73 13.54 21.03
N PRO A 193 -2.02 14.37 21.81
CA PRO A 193 -1.53 13.97 23.13
C PRO A 193 -2.63 13.50 24.09
N ARG A 194 -3.87 14.01 23.94
CA ARG A 194 -5.02 13.61 24.77
C ARG A 194 -5.60 12.25 24.40
N LEU A 195 -5.33 11.77 23.19
CA LEU A 195 -5.77 10.47 22.70
C LEU A 195 -4.78 9.35 23.04
N LEU A 196 -3.55 9.72 23.40
CA LEU A 196 -2.52 8.75 23.73
C LEU A 196 -2.68 8.24 25.18
N PRO A 197 -2.31 6.97 25.44
CA PRO A 197 -2.36 6.41 26.78
C PRO A 197 -1.35 7.12 27.70
N ALA A 198 -1.65 7.11 29.00
CA ALA A 198 -0.76 7.63 30.03
C ALA A 198 0.55 6.81 30.14
N ASP A 199 0.50 5.52 29.80
CA ASP A 199 1.67 4.64 29.78
C ASP A 199 2.65 5.03 28.67
N GLU A 200 3.89 5.34 29.05
CA GLU A 200 4.95 5.71 28.13
C GLU A 200 5.40 4.53 27.26
N GLU A 201 5.38 3.30 27.77
CA GLU A 201 5.78 2.13 26.99
C GLU A 201 4.78 1.83 25.87
N GLU A 202 3.48 2.04 26.11
CA GLU A 202 2.46 1.98 25.06
C GLU A 202 2.65 3.08 24.01
N ARG A 203 2.95 4.32 24.43
CA ARG A 203 3.24 5.41 23.48
C ARG A 203 4.48 5.10 22.64
N ARG A 204 5.54 4.56 23.25
CA ARG A 204 6.78 4.15 22.55
C ARG A 204 6.51 3.06 21.52
N ARG A 205 5.74 2.03 21.89
CA ARG A 205 5.34 0.95 20.96
C ARG A 205 4.51 1.47 19.80
N ALA A 206 3.56 2.36 20.07
CA ALA A 206 2.73 2.97 19.03
C ALA A 206 3.55 3.86 18.08
N LEU A 207 4.48 4.66 18.59
CA LEU A 207 5.37 5.49 17.78
C LEU A 207 6.28 4.65 16.89
N SER A 208 6.83 3.55 17.42
CA SER A 208 7.63 2.59 16.64
C SER A 208 6.81 1.92 15.53
N ALA A 209 5.56 1.54 15.82
CA ALA A 209 4.65 1.01 14.81
C ALA A 209 4.37 2.04 13.69
N LEU A 210 4.14 3.31 14.07
CA LEU A 210 3.99 4.40 13.09
C LEU A 210 5.26 4.60 12.26
N GLN A 211 6.44 4.55 12.86
CA GLN A 211 7.71 4.68 12.15
C GLN A 211 7.90 3.57 11.11
N GLY A 212 7.58 2.33 11.47
CA GLY A 212 7.63 1.20 10.54
C GLY A 212 6.67 1.36 9.35
N VAL A 213 5.50 1.96 9.58
CA VAL A 213 4.50 2.25 8.53
C VAL A 213 4.97 3.37 7.61
N VAL A 214 5.49 4.46 8.18
CA VAL A 214 5.90 5.64 7.42
C VAL A 214 7.18 5.36 6.62
N SER A 215 8.14 4.64 7.21
CA SER A 215 9.41 4.27 6.56
C SER A 215 9.24 3.23 5.45
N ALA A 216 8.14 2.47 5.43
CA ALA A 216 7.86 1.50 4.37
C ALA A 216 7.72 2.15 2.98
N ARG A 217 7.50 3.47 2.92
CA ARG A 217 7.46 4.25 1.69
C ARG A 217 8.85 4.66 1.18
N GLY A 218 9.88 4.57 2.02
CA GLY A 218 11.20 5.15 1.79
C GLY A 218 11.47 6.32 2.74
N ALA A 219 12.63 6.97 2.58
CA ALA A 219 13.02 8.10 3.43
C ALA A 219 12.01 9.26 3.30
N LEU A 220 11.59 9.79 4.45
CA LEU A 220 10.81 11.03 4.49
C LEU A 220 11.69 12.20 4.02
N SER A 221 11.09 13.17 3.35
CA SER A 221 11.78 14.41 2.99
C SER A 221 10.83 15.60 2.99
N GLY A 222 11.40 16.79 3.23
CA GLY A 222 10.68 18.06 3.23
C GLY A 222 9.54 18.09 4.24
N LYS A 223 8.36 18.53 3.80
CA LYS A 223 7.18 18.71 4.69
C LYS A 223 6.75 17.44 5.42
N ALA A 224 6.96 16.26 4.83
CA ALA A 224 6.58 15.00 5.48
C ALA A 224 7.49 14.68 6.67
N GLU A 225 8.77 15.05 6.58
CA GLU A 225 9.73 14.90 7.67
C GLU A 225 9.46 15.89 8.81
N GLU A 226 9.17 17.15 8.49
CA GLU A 226 8.77 18.16 9.48
C GLU A 226 7.51 17.72 10.26
N ARG A 227 6.50 17.22 9.54
CA ARG A 227 5.28 16.68 10.16
C ARG A 227 5.56 15.46 11.01
N TRP A 228 6.48 14.59 10.60
CA TRP A 228 6.88 13.43 11.39
C TRP A 228 7.56 13.85 12.69
N GLN A 229 8.47 14.82 12.66
CA GLN A 229 9.11 15.34 13.88
C GLN A 229 8.10 15.98 14.83
N ASN A 230 7.10 16.69 14.30
CA ASN A 230 5.99 17.20 15.11
C ASN A 230 5.25 16.05 15.84
N ILE A 231 4.91 14.96 15.13
CA ILE A 231 4.28 13.78 15.74
C ILE A 231 5.17 13.16 16.82
N VAL A 232 6.47 13.01 16.58
CA VAL A 232 7.42 12.47 17.57
C VAL A 232 7.37 13.31 18.86
N GLY A 233 7.37 14.65 18.74
CA GLY A 233 7.24 15.55 19.89
C GLY A 233 5.92 15.38 20.64
N LEU A 234 4.80 15.18 19.94
CA LEU A 234 3.47 15.01 20.55
C LEU A 234 3.31 13.68 21.31
N PHE A 235 4.09 12.65 20.97
CA PHE A 235 4.05 11.37 21.68
C PHE A 235 4.78 11.40 23.02
N ASN A 236 5.60 12.44 23.28
CA ASN A 236 6.28 12.69 24.56
C ASN A 236 6.85 11.43 25.21
N VAL A 237 7.73 10.74 24.47
CA VAL A 237 8.47 9.57 24.93
C VAL A 237 9.89 10.02 25.25
N SER A 238 10.36 9.76 26.47
CA SER A 238 11.72 10.11 26.90
C SER A 238 12.70 9.23 26.13
N GLU A 239 13.58 9.90 25.37
CA GLU A 239 14.49 9.34 24.37
C GLU A 239 13.83 8.45 23.31
N ALA A 240 13.60 9.08 22.16
CA ALA A 240 13.68 8.39 20.88
C ALA A 240 15.02 7.62 20.81
N PRO A 241 15.06 6.42 20.19
CA PRO A 241 16.33 5.91 19.67
C PRO A 241 16.96 7.04 18.86
N PRO A 242 18.29 7.24 18.95
CA PRO A 242 18.91 8.42 18.39
C PRO A 242 18.44 8.59 16.95
N ALA A 243 18.12 9.83 16.61
CA ALA A 243 18.34 10.30 15.25
C ALA A 243 19.80 9.95 14.93
N ALA A 244 20.02 8.73 14.44
CA ALA A 244 21.19 8.46 13.66
C ALA A 244 21.15 9.53 12.58
N PRO A 245 22.21 10.33 12.41
CA PRO A 245 22.33 11.16 11.25
C PRO A 245 21.94 10.32 10.05
N LEU A 246 21.18 10.89 9.12
CA LEU A 246 21.08 10.38 7.75
C LEU A 246 22.50 10.40 7.18
N ALA A 247 23.33 9.44 7.61
CA ALA A 247 24.59 9.15 6.99
C ALA A 247 24.22 8.54 5.65
N PRO A 248 24.80 9.03 4.54
CA PRO A 248 24.71 8.31 3.29
C PRO A 248 25.25 6.90 3.58
N VAL A 249 24.43 5.89 3.35
CA VAL A 249 24.89 4.51 3.34
C VAL A 249 26.02 4.47 2.31
N ALA A 250 27.25 4.31 2.81
CA ALA A 250 28.39 3.98 1.97
C ALA A 250 28.02 2.74 1.16
N GLU A 251 28.28 2.81 -0.15
CA GLU A 251 28.06 1.73 -1.10
C GLU A 251 28.52 0.38 -0.52
N PRO A 252 27.67 -0.65 -0.49
CA PRO A 252 28.19 -2.00 -0.38
C PRO A 252 28.97 -2.28 -1.66
N ALA A 253 30.27 -2.54 -1.49
CA ALA A 253 31.13 -3.06 -2.53
C ALA A 253 30.47 -4.28 -3.20
N ALA A 254 30.47 -4.22 -4.52
CA ALA A 254 29.94 -5.15 -5.51
C ALA A 254 29.82 -6.62 -5.06
N ALA A 255 28.57 -7.10 -4.99
CA ALA A 255 28.22 -8.46 -5.38
C ALA A 255 27.36 -8.35 -6.63
N GLU A 256 27.90 -8.82 -7.76
CA GLU A 256 27.25 -8.79 -9.08
C GLU A 256 25.94 -9.59 -9.08
N SER A 257 24.88 -8.95 -9.55
CA SER A 257 23.63 -9.58 -9.99
C SER A 257 23.04 -8.72 -11.12
N PRO A 258 22.34 -9.33 -12.08
CA PRO A 258 22.35 -8.89 -13.47
C PRO A 258 21.54 -7.61 -13.71
N SER A 259 22.16 -6.72 -14.48
CA SER A 259 21.64 -5.46 -15.01
C SER A 259 20.24 -5.60 -15.66
N ALA A 260 19.20 -5.19 -14.93
CA ALA A 260 17.94 -4.72 -15.52
C ALA A 260 17.87 -3.20 -15.33
N SER A 261 18.19 -2.46 -16.38
CA SER A 261 18.14 -0.99 -16.38
C SER A 261 16.70 -0.49 -16.27
N PRO A 262 16.33 0.33 -15.27
CA PRO A 262 15.03 0.99 -15.27
C PRO A 262 15.05 2.13 -16.32
N ARG A 263 14.14 2.05 -17.30
CA ARG A 263 13.95 3.13 -18.28
C ARG A 263 13.32 4.35 -17.60
N PRO A 264 13.74 5.58 -17.95
CA PRO A 264 13.16 6.79 -17.38
C PRO A 264 11.73 6.98 -17.89
N ILE A 265 10.82 7.34 -16.97
CA ILE A 265 9.47 7.79 -17.28
C ILE A 265 9.57 9.05 -18.14
N LYS A 266 9.15 8.98 -19.40
CA LYS A 266 9.11 10.14 -20.29
C LYS A 266 8.03 11.10 -19.80
N ALA A 267 8.43 12.33 -19.48
CA ALA A 267 7.52 13.43 -19.23
C ALA A 267 6.57 13.61 -20.42
N ILE A 268 5.26 13.53 -20.16
CA ILE A 268 4.21 13.79 -21.14
C ILE A 268 4.28 15.28 -21.49
N ARG A 269 4.76 15.58 -22.70
CA ARG A 269 4.76 16.92 -23.26
C ARG A 269 3.30 17.28 -23.59
N ARG A 270 2.73 18.25 -22.89
CA ARG A 270 1.47 18.91 -23.32
C ARG A 270 1.71 19.47 -24.72
N VAL A 271 0.99 18.95 -25.72
CA VAL A 271 0.88 19.57 -27.03
C VAL A 271 -0.18 20.66 -26.93
N LYS A 272 0.16 21.85 -27.44
CA LYS A 272 -0.73 23.01 -27.56
C LYS A 272 -1.85 22.73 -28.55
#